data_AF-W1Y1U2-F1
#
_entry.id   AF-W1Y1U2-F1
#
_cell.length_a   1.000
_cell.length_b   1.000
_cell.length_c   1.000
_cell.angle_alpha   90.00
_cell.angle_beta   90.00
_cell.angle_gamma   90.00
#
_symmetry.space_group_name_H-M   'P 1'
#
loop_
_entity.id
_entity.type
_entity.pdbx_description
1 polymer ?
#
loop_
_entity_poly.entity_id
_entity_poly.type
_entity_poly.pdbx_seq_one_letter_code
_entity_poly.pdbx_strand_id
1 'polypeptide(L)' 'RARVQFNAKVNDRTDAVVRLTSGNFELGNSTTGGNADAQIDRAYVNHKFGERVSLKAGRFNQVIGGGLAFDGTFDGAQLN' A
#
# COMPACT_ATOMS: atom_id res chain seq x y z
N ARG A 1 -3.19 16.60 -3.94
CA ARG A 1 -3.06 15.17 -3.55
C ARG A 1 -3.61 15.02 -2.15
N ALA A 2 -4.77 14.39 -1.99
CA ALA A 2 -5.25 13.95 -0.69
C ALA A 2 -4.81 12.50 -0.47
N ARG A 3 -4.48 12.13 0.77
CA ARG A 3 -4.12 10.76 1.13
C ARG A 3 -4.96 10.34 2.31
N VAL A 4 -5.62 9.19 2.17
CA VAL A 4 -6.45 8.60 3.22
C VAL A 4 -5.90 7.21 3.50
N GLN A 5 -5.62 6.93 4.77
CA GLN A 5 -5.16 5.62 5.23
C GLN A 5 -6.16 5.05 6.24
N PHE A 6 -6.68 3.89 5.92
CA PHE A 6 -7.51 3.07 6.77
C PHE A 6 -6.65 1.99 7.39
N ASN A 7 -6.64 1.94 8.73
CA ASN A 7 -6.00 0.87 9.49
C ASN A 7 -7.12 0.10 10.19
N ALA A 8 -7.23 -1.19 9.93
CA ALA A 8 -8.18 -2.08 10.58
C ALA A 8 -7.40 -3.13 11.38
N LYS A 9 -7.49 -3.04 12.71
CA LYS A 9 -6.97 -4.09 13.61
C LYS A 9 -8.11 -5.07 13.86
N VAL A 10 -8.00 -6.26 13.31
CA VAL A 10 -9.03 -7.31 13.46
C VAL A 10 -8.80 -8.10 14.74
N ASN A 11 -7.54 -8.32 15.13
CA ASN A 11 -7.16 -9.00 16.36
C ASN A 11 -5.73 -8.59 16.76
N ASP A 12 -5.23 -9.01 17.92
CA ASP A 12 -3.83 -8.81 18.35
C ASP A 12 -2.81 -9.45 17.41
N ARG A 13 -3.28 -10.30 16.49
CA ARG A 13 -2.49 -10.99 15.49
C ARG A 13 -2.74 -10.54 14.05
N THR A 14 -3.77 -9.74 13.75
CA THR A 14 -4.12 -9.40 12.36
C THR A 14 -4.40 -7.92 12.20
N ASP A 15 -3.64 -7.28 11.31
CA ASP A 15 -3.76 -5.88 10.96
C ASP A 15 -3.92 -5.73 9.44
N ALA A 16 -4.90 -4.96 8.99
CA ALA A 16 -5.07 -4.60 7.59
C ALA A 16 -4.84 -3.10 7.42
N VAL A 17 -4.09 -2.72 6.40
CA VAL A 17 -3.78 -1.33 6.08
C VAL A 17 -4.08 -1.09 4.62
N VAL A 18 -4.95 -0.12 4.36
CA VAL A 18 -5.28 0.34 3.01
C VAL A 18 -5.06 1.84 2.95
N ARG A 19 -4.31 2.29 1.95
CA ARG A 19 -3.97 3.68 1.71
C ARG A 19 -4.31 4.04 0.28
N LEU A 20 -5.18 5.01 0.16
CA LEU A 20 -5.62 5.58 -1.10
C LEU A 20 -5.05 6.98 -1.20
N THR A 21 -4.40 7.27 -2.32
CA THR A 21 -3.92 8.61 -2.64
C THR A 21 -4.67 9.09 -3.86
N SER A 22 -5.37 10.22 -3.75
CA SER A 22 -5.93 10.88 -4.92
C SER A 22 -4.76 11.50 -5.70
N GLY A 23 -4.59 11.03 -6.94
CA GLY A 23 -3.59 11.52 -7.88
C GLY A 23 -3.70 13.03 -8.08
N ASN A 24 -2.62 13.64 -8.58
CA ASN A 24 -2.72 15.04 -9.00
C ASN A 24 -3.78 15.12 -10.09
N PHE A 25 -4.77 16.00 -9.91
CA PHE A 25 -5.55 16.51 -11.01
C PHE A 25 -4.54 17.11 -12.00
N GLU A 26 -4.27 16.41 -13.10
CA GLU A 26 -3.28 16.80 -14.10
C GLU A 26 -3.88 17.95 -14.91
N LEU A 27 -3.69 19.18 -14.43
CA LEU A 27 -4.13 20.41 -15.08
C LEU A 27 -3.16 20.69 -16.25
N GLY A 28 -3.30 19.92 -17.33
CA GLY A 28 -2.36 19.96 -18.46
C GLY A 28 -2.74 19.22 -19.73
N ASN A 29 -3.78 18.37 -19.75
CA ASN A 29 -4.24 17.75 -21.00
C ASN A 29 -5.75 17.41 -20.95
N SER A 30 -6.57 18.32 -21.46
CA SER A 30 -8.04 18.19 -21.54
C SER A 30 -8.51 17.35 -22.74
N THR A 31 -7.91 16.17 -22.98
CA THR A 31 -8.32 15.29 -24.09
C THR A 31 -8.56 13.83 -23.69
N THR A 32 -8.63 13.52 -22.40
CA THR A 32 -9.13 12.21 -21.94
C THR A 32 -9.96 12.39 -20.67
N GLY A 33 -11.24 12.07 -20.78
CA GLY A 33 -12.27 12.45 -19.80
C GLY A 33 -12.04 11.91 -18.38
N GLY A 34 -12.38 12.75 -17.40
CA GLY A 34 -13.20 12.36 -16.25
C GLY A 34 -12.66 11.35 -15.25
N ASN A 35 -11.40 10.94 -15.30
CA ASN A 35 -10.87 9.98 -14.34
C ASN A 35 -10.26 10.71 -13.15
N ALA A 36 -11.05 10.91 -12.10
CA ALA A 36 -10.55 11.13 -10.76
C ALA A 36 -9.69 9.91 -10.37
N ASP A 37 -8.42 9.95 -10.74
CA ASP A 37 -7.50 8.84 -10.65
C ASP A 37 -7.12 8.61 -9.17
N ALA A 38 -7.94 7.80 -8.49
CA ALA A 38 -7.72 7.36 -7.13
C ALA A 38 -6.71 6.21 -7.16
N GLN A 39 -5.45 6.52 -6.85
CA GLN A 39 -4.37 5.54 -6.86
C GLN A 39 -4.33 4.79 -5.51
N ILE A 40 -4.38 3.46 -5.57
CA ILE A 40 -4.19 2.60 -4.41
C ILE A 40 -2.69 2.49 -4.15
N ASP A 41 -2.23 3.29 -3.20
CA ASP A 41 -0.82 3.46 -2.82
C ASP A 41 -0.35 2.28 -1.95
N ARG A 42 -1.18 1.81 -1.02
CA ARG A 42 -0.91 0.57 -0.24
C ARG A 42 -2.19 -0.18 0.06
N ALA A 43 -2.16 -1.49 0.06
CA ALA A 43 -3.27 -2.34 0.49
C ALA A 43 -2.71 -3.70 0.90
N TYR A 44 -2.38 -3.88 2.18
CA TYR A 44 -1.81 -5.13 2.68
C TYR A 44 -2.48 -5.56 3.98
N VAL A 45 -2.51 -6.87 4.20
CA VAL A 45 -2.90 -7.50 5.45
C VAL A 45 -1.65 -8.13 6.05
N ASN A 46 -1.44 -7.93 7.34
CA ASN A 46 -0.40 -8.54 8.13
C ASN A 46 -1.03 -9.48 9.14
N HIS A 47 -0.62 -10.74 9.14
CA HIS A 47 -1.10 -11.77 10.05
C HIS A 47 0.07 -12.41 10.79
N LYS A 48 0.11 -12.31 12.11
CA LYS A 48 1.11 -12.89 13.00
C LYS A 48 0.68 -14.29 13.43
N PHE A 49 1.36 -15.31 12.91
CA PHE A 49 1.15 -16.71 13.27
C PHE A 49 1.84 -17.11 14.61
N GLY A 50 2.54 -16.18 15.26
CA GLY A 50 3.16 -16.38 16.58
C GLY A 50 4.00 -15.17 16.98
N GLU A 51 4.93 -15.34 17.93
CA GLU A 51 5.90 -14.30 18.33
C GLU A 51 6.96 -14.02 17.27
N ARG A 52 7.20 -14.99 16.37
CA ARG A 52 8.32 -14.97 15.42
C ARG A 52 7.93 -15.03 13.96
N VAL A 53 6.68 -15.37 13.65
CA VAL A 53 6.23 -15.60 12.27
C VAL A 53 5.10 -14.64 11.95
N SER A 54 5.27 -13.85 10.90
CA SER A 54 4.26 -12.95 10.36
C SER A 54 4.20 -13.05 8.84
N LEU A 55 2.98 -13.07 8.32
CA LEU A 55 2.69 -13.08 6.90
C LEU A 55 2.07 -11.75 6.53
N LYS A 56 2.73 -11.01 5.65
CA LYS A 56 2.20 -9.82 5.02
C LYS A 56 1.79 -10.16 3.60
N ALA A 57 0.52 -9.97 3.24
CA ALA A 57 0.03 -10.20 1.89
C ALA A 57 -0.67 -8.95 1.35
N GLY A 58 -0.30 -8.53 0.14
CA GLY A 58 -0.91 -7.43 -0.60
C GLY A 58 0.11 -6.46 -1.19
N ARG A 59 -0.35 -5.25 -1.47
CA ARG A 59 0.44 -4.12 -1.99
C ARG A 59 1.07 -3.35 -0.83
N PHE A 60 2.39 -3.39 -0.69
CA PHE A 60 3.10 -2.57 0.28
C PHE A 60 4.39 -2.01 -0.31
N ASN A 61 4.82 -0.84 0.17
CA ASN A 61 6.09 -0.28 -0.29
C ASN A 61 7.21 -1.02 0.43
N GLN A 62 8.16 -1.55 -0.35
CA GLN A 62 9.34 -2.21 0.17
C GLN A 62 10.57 -1.45 -0.30
N VAL A 63 11.42 -1.09 0.66
CA VAL A 63 12.68 -0.41 0.42
C VAL A 63 13.79 -1.39 0.78
N ILE A 64 14.53 -1.86 -0.22
CA ILE A 64 15.64 -2.81 -0.04
C ILE A 64 16.95 -2.05 -0.31
N GLY A 65 17.96 -2.28 0.55
CA GLY A 65 19.28 -1.66 0.39
C GLY A 65 19.26 -0.14 0.51
N GLY A 66 18.43 0.41 1.41
CA GLY A 66 18.31 1.85 1.63
C GLY A 66 17.63 2.62 0.49
N GLY A 67 16.98 1.92 -0.46
CA GLY A 67 16.32 2.51 -1.64
C GLY A 67 17.18 2.51 -2.90
N LEU A 68 18.40 1.99 -2.83
CA LEU A 68 19.31 1.88 -3.98
C LEU A 68 19.10 0.58 -4.77
N ALA A 69 18.68 -0.50 -4.11
CA ALA A 69 18.45 -1.79 -4.76
C ALA A 69 17.01 -1.91 -5.28
N PHE A 70 16.04 -1.49 -4.46
CA PHE A 70 14.63 -1.46 -4.84
C PHE A 70 13.90 -0.43 -3.97
N ASP A 71 13.20 0.47 -4.62
CA ASP A 71 12.24 1.39 -4.00
C ASP A 71 10.97 1.39 -4.85
N GLY A 72 9.92 0.75 -4.34
CA GLY A 72 8.67 0.61 -5.08
C GLY A 72 7.55 -0.06 -4.30
N THR A 73 6.35 0.00 -4.88
CA THR A 73 5.20 -0.83 -4.48
C THR A 73 5.48 -2.27 -4.84
N PHE A 74 5.61 -3.12 -3.83
CA PHE A 74 5.68 -4.56 -3.96
C PHE A 74 4.28 -5.14 -3.81
N ASP A 75 3.84 -5.89 -4.83
CA ASP A 75 2.58 -6.61 -4.83
C ASP A 75 2.87 -8.09 -4.63
N GLY A 76 2.58 -8.61 -3.43
CA GLY A 76 2.81 -10.01 -3.15
C GLY A 76 2.63 -10.41 -1.71
N ALA A 77 3.10 -11.60 -1.37
CA ALA A 77 3.11 -12.11 -0.01
C ALA A 77 4.55 -12.25 0.49
N GLN A 78 4.82 -11.73 1.68
CA GLN A 78 6.09 -11.80 2.38
C GLN A 78 5.89 -12.49 3.73
N LEU A 79 6.67 -13.55 3.96
CA LEU A 79 6.81 -14.20 5.26
C LEU A 79 8.03 -13.61 5.96
N ASN A 80 7.87 -13.21 7.23
CA ASN A 80 8.93 -12.79 8.14
C ASN A 80 8.92 -13.65 9.39
#